data_AF-A0A7L3GCK7-F1
#
_entry.id   AF-A0A7L3GCK7-F1
#
_cell.length_a   1.000
_cell.length_b   1.000
_cell.length_c   1.000
_cell.angle_alpha   90.00
_cell.angle_beta   90.00
_cell.angle_gamma   90.00
#
_symmetry.space_group_name_H-M   'P 1'
#
loop_
_entity.id
_entity.type
_entity.pdbx_description
1 polymer ?
#
loop_
_entity_poly.entity_id
_entity_poly.type
_entity_poly.pdbx_seq_one_letter_code
_entity_poly.pdbx_strand_id
1 'polypeptide(L)'
;TYLDKFFPLVTKTQSLSLEERIKEMQRFFHLTVTGKLNAETEETMKQPRCGVPDTENYKLFPGNPRWKKTYLTYKIVNYTPDLPQKKVDYAIRRAFMVWSDVTPLRFQRVFKGHADIMIAFARREHGDGNPFDGRGNILAHAYAPGEGLGGDTHFDDDERWSESNQGVNLFLVAAHEFGHSLGLAHSNVREALMYPIYSYVNPATFRLSEDDRRGIQKLYGKFIMRF
;
A
#
# COMPACT_ATOMS: atom_id res chain seq x y z
N THR A 1 -14.02 -2.63 -14.22
CA THR A 1 -13.52 -4.03 -14.16
C THR A 1 -12.14 -4.06 -13.52
N TYR A 2 -11.55 -5.23 -13.19
CA TYR A 2 -10.24 -5.33 -12.51
C TYR A 2 -9.16 -4.46 -13.17
N LEU A 3 -9.02 -4.57 -14.50
CA LEU A 3 -8.05 -3.79 -15.26
C LEU A 3 -8.35 -2.28 -15.18
N ASP A 4 -9.60 -1.84 -15.13
CA ASP A 4 -9.91 -0.40 -15.03
C ASP A 4 -9.53 0.18 -13.67
N LYS A 5 -9.57 -0.64 -12.62
CA LYS A 5 -9.18 -0.23 -11.27
C LYS A 5 -7.67 -0.26 -11.09
N PHE A 6 -7.02 -1.36 -11.47
CA PHE A 6 -5.61 -1.58 -11.16
C PHE A 6 -4.65 -1.24 -12.30
N PHE A 7 -5.10 -1.23 -13.55
CA PHE A 7 -4.31 -0.84 -14.72
C PHE A 7 -5.05 0.26 -15.53
N PRO A 8 -5.29 1.43 -14.91
CA PRO A 8 -6.04 2.51 -15.53
C PRO A 8 -5.24 3.12 -16.69
N LEU A 9 -5.94 3.51 -17.76
CA LEU A 9 -5.31 4.21 -18.87
C LEU A 9 -4.95 5.64 -18.45
N VAL A 10 -3.66 5.94 -18.38
CA VAL A 10 -3.15 7.23 -17.89
C VAL A 10 -3.33 8.36 -18.93
N THR A 11 -3.39 8.04 -20.21
CA THR A 11 -3.63 9.03 -21.29
C THR A 11 -4.94 8.77 -22.03
N LYS A 12 -5.74 9.82 -22.24
CA LYS A 12 -7.01 9.76 -23.02
C LYS A 12 -6.81 9.38 -24.50
N THR A 13 -5.57 9.39 -24.99
CA THR A 13 -5.21 9.16 -26.40
C THR A 13 -4.76 7.74 -26.71
N GLN A 14 -4.37 6.93 -25.72
CA GLN A 14 -4.04 5.52 -25.93
C GLN A 14 -5.25 4.64 -25.63
N SER A 15 -5.95 4.18 -26.67
CA SER A 15 -6.87 3.05 -26.52
C SER A 15 -6.06 1.75 -26.63
N LEU A 16 -5.62 1.20 -25.51
CA LEU A 16 -5.09 -0.17 -25.51
C LEU A 16 -6.24 -1.16 -25.71
N SER A 17 -6.01 -2.15 -26.57
CA SER A 17 -6.90 -3.29 -26.68
C SER A 17 -6.97 -4.06 -25.35
N LEU A 18 -8.06 -4.81 -25.12
CA LEU A 18 -8.16 -5.67 -23.94
C LEU A 18 -6.99 -6.66 -23.84
N GLU A 19 -6.54 -7.19 -24.98
CA GLU A 19 -5.39 -8.08 -25.06
C GLU A 19 -4.10 -7.40 -24.55
N GLU A 20 -3.84 -6.16 -24.95
CA GLU A 20 -2.66 -5.41 -24.50
C GLU A 20 -2.69 -5.11 -23.01
N ARG A 21 -3.86 -4.75 -22.47
CA ARG A 21 -4.05 -4.51 -21.03
C ARG A 21 -3.85 -5.78 -20.21
N ILE A 22 -4.28 -6.93 -20.72
CA ILE A 22 -4.00 -8.22 -20.10
C ILE A 22 -2.50 -8.54 -20.15
N LYS A 23 -1.82 -8.26 -21.28
CA LYS A 23 -0.36 -8.45 -21.39
C LYS A 23 0.40 -7.56 -20.41
N GLU A 24 -0.04 -6.32 -20.22
CA GLU A 24 0.54 -5.40 -19.23
C GLU A 24 0.44 -5.98 -17.81
N MET A 25 -0.75 -6.40 -17.41
CA MET A 25 -0.98 -7.04 -16.13
C MET A 25 -0.15 -8.33 -15.96
N GLN A 26 -0.11 -9.20 -16.97
CA GLN A 26 0.72 -10.41 -16.95
C GLN A 26 2.21 -10.10 -16.79
N ARG A 27 2.74 -9.06 -17.47
CA ARG A 27 4.13 -8.63 -17.30
C ARG A 27 4.40 -8.10 -15.89
N PHE A 28 3.46 -7.32 -15.33
CA PHE A 28 3.57 -6.81 -13.96
C PHE A 28 3.73 -7.96 -12.96
N PHE A 29 2.90 -8.99 -13.09
CA PHE A 29 2.87 -10.13 -12.18
C PHE A 29 3.87 -11.25 -12.52
N HIS A 30 4.67 -11.09 -13.58
CA HIS A 30 5.59 -12.11 -14.13
C HIS A 30 4.89 -13.43 -14.51
N LEU A 31 3.65 -13.33 -14.98
CA LEU A 31 2.89 -14.45 -15.53
C LEU A 31 3.31 -14.75 -16.97
N THR A 32 2.85 -15.88 -17.50
CA THR A 32 3.01 -16.16 -18.93
C THR A 32 2.21 -15.14 -19.75
N VAL A 33 2.91 -14.34 -20.57
CA VAL A 33 2.29 -13.26 -21.36
C VAL A 33 1.55 -13.83 -22.56
N THR A 34 0.25 -14.07 -22.40
CA THR A 34 -0.64 -14.64 -23.42
C THR A 34 -1.60 -13.61 -24.00
N GLY A 35 -1.86 -12.50 -23.29
CA GLY A 35 -2.93 -11.55 -23.62
C GLY A 35 -4.35 -12.09 -23.43
N LYS A 36 -4.49 -13.26 -22.79
CA LYS A 36 -5.77 -13.92 -22.54
C LYS A 36 -6.03 -14.04 -21.04
N LEU A 37 -7.30 -13.99 -20.64
CA LEU A 37 -7.74 -14.38 -19.30
C LEU A 37 -7.69 -15.90 -19.18
N ASN A 38 -6.48 -16.43 -19.02
CA ASN A 38 -6.27 -17.84 -18.71
C ASN A 38 -6.43 -18.07 -17.19
N ALA A 39 -6.48 -19.34 -16.77
CA ALA A 39 -6.70 -19.71 -15.37
C ALA A 39 -5.70 -19.03 -14.40
N GLU A 40 -4.42 -18.97 -14.77
CA GLU A 40 -3.37 -18.31 -13.97
C GLU A 40 -3.64 -16.80 -13.77
N THR A 41 -4.05 -16.11 -14.84
CA THR A 41 -4.41 -14.68 -14.80
C THR A 41 -5.63 -14.45 -13.92
N GLU A 42 -6.68 -15.26 -14.09
CA GLU A 42 -7.90 -15.14 -13.28
C GLU A 42 -7.67 -15.46 -11.81
N GLU A 43 -6.83 -16.45 -11.50
CA GLU A 43 -6.46 -16.79 -10.13
C GLU A 43 -5.72 -15.62 -9.47
N THR A 44 -4.78 -15.00 -10.19
CA THR A 44 -4.05 -13.82 -9.71
C THR A 44 -5.00 -12.64 -9.46
N MET A 45 -5.98 -12.41 -10.33
CA MET A 45 -6.98 -11.34 -10.15
C MET A 45 -7.90 -11.53 -8.93
N LYS A 46 -8.02 -12.76 -8.40
CA LYS A 46 -8.84 -13.10 -7.23
C LYS A 46 -8.06 -13.03 -5.91
N GLN A 47 -6.74 -12.82 -5.98
CA GLN A 47 -5.92 -12.77 -4.78
C GLN A 47 -6.14 -11.44 -4.03
N PRO A 48 -6.20 -11.48 -2.68
CA PRO A 48 -6.30 -10.27 -1.89
C PRO A 48 -5.06 -9.39 -2.11
N ARG A 49 -5.26 -8.08 -2.24
CA ARG A 49 -4.25 -7.11 -2.65
C ARG A 49 -4.56 -5.70 -2.13
N CYS A 50 -3.59 -4.82 -2.30
CA CYS A 50 -3.76 -3.38 -2.14
C CYS A 50 -4.68 -2.79 -3.24
N GLY A 51 -5.48 -1.81 -2.84
CA GLY A 51 -6.46 -1.08 -3.66
C GLY A 51 -5.86 -0.01 -4.57
N VAL A 52 -4.58 0.34 -4.39
CA VAL A 52 -3.87 1.34 -5.19
C VAL A 52 -3.62 0.82 -6.62
N PRO A 53 -3.75 1.66 -7.67
CA PRO A 53 -3.43 1.25 -9.04
C PRO A 53 -1.95 0.87 -9.24
N ASP A 54 -1.73 -0.13 -10.10
CA ASP A 54 -0.40 -0.53 -10.56
C ASP A 54 0.10 0.45 -11.63
N THR A 55 1.34 0.93 -11.49
CA THR A 55 1.93 1.94 -12.38
C THR A 55 3.14 1.40 -13.14
N GLU A 56 3.35 1.86 -14.38
CA GLU A 56 4.48 1.43 -15.23
C GLU A 56 5.87 1.70 -14.65
N ASN A 57 6.02 2.74 -13.82
CA ASN A 57 7.32 3.16 -13.27
C ASN A 57 7.82 2.30 -12.11
N TYR A 58 7.13 1.19 -11.78
CA TYR A 58 7.43 0.19 -10.76
C TYR A 58 8.29 0.73 -9.61
N LYS A 59 7.66 1.04 -8.47
CA LYS A 59 8.19 1.59 -7.19
C LYS A 59 7.96 3.07 -6.94
N LEU A 60 7.75 3.92 -7.95
CA LEU A 60 7.48 5.35 -7.73
C LEU A 60 6.25 5.82 -8.49
N PHE A 61 5.41 6.60 -7.82
CA PHE A 61 4.30 7.26 -8.48
C PHE A 61 4.81 8.28 -9.52
N PRO A 62 4.06 8.52 -10.62
CA PRO A 62 4.35 9.59 -11.56
C PRO A 62 4.59 10.93 -10.83
N GLY A 63 5.66 11.62 -11.18
CA GLY A 63 6.06 12.88 -10.54
C GLY A 63 6.82 12.73 -9.21
N ASN A 64 7.04 11.51 -8.72
CA ASN A 64 7.77 11.20 -7.48
C ASN A 64 7.31 12.06 -6.28
N PRO A 65 5.99 12.08 -5.95
CA PRO A 65 5.47 12.81 -4.82
C PRO A 65 6.19 12.37 -3.54
N ARG A 66 6.58 13.35 -2.73
CA ARG A 66 7.26 13.13 -1.45
C ARG A 66 6.94 14.24 -0.48
N TRP A 67 6.91 13.92 0.80
CA TRP A 67 6.89 14.92 1.84
C TRP A 67 8.17 15.76 1.78
N LYS A 68 8.04 17.09 1.87
CA LYS A 68 9.20 18.01 1.90
C LYS A 68 9.85 18.07 3.28
N LYS A 69 9.11 17.70 4.32
CA LYS A 69 9.56 17.60 5.70
C LYS A 69 9.90 16.16 6.06
N THR A 70 10.78 15.99 7.05
CA THR A 70 11.18 14.68 7.56
C THR A 70 10.46 14.29 8.86
N TYR A 71 9.86 15.24 9.56
CA TYR A 71 9.02 14.98 10.71
C TYR A 71 7.55 14.95 10.29
N LEU A 72 6.97 13.75 10.29
CA LEU A 72 5.60 13.47 9.89
C LEU A 72 4.77 13.10 11.10
N THR A 73 3.53 13.57 11.12
CA THR A 73 2.54 13.25 12.14
C THR A 73 1.52 12.26 11.59
N TYR A 74 1.07 11.33 12.43
CA TYR A 74 -0.04 10.45 12.07
C TYR A 74 -1.10 10.42 13.16
N LYS A 75 -2.34 10.11 12.76
CA LYS A 75 -3.46 9.96 13.68
C LYS A 75 -4.30 8.76 13.30
N ILE A 76 -4.54 7.88 14.26
CA ILE A 76 -5.54 6.82 14.15
C ILE A 76 -6.90 7.46 14.45
N VAL A 77 -7.76 7.53 13.43
CA VAL A 77 -9.06 8.20 13.46
C VAL A 77 -10.08 7.36 14.23
N ASN A 78 -10.12 6.06 13.93
CA ASN A 78 -10.97 5.06 14.56
C ASN A 78 -10.24 3.70 14.61
N TYR A 79 -10.88 2.68 15.16
CA TYR A 79 -10.28 1.37 15.37
C TYR A 79 -11.22 0.27 14.87
N THR A 80 -10.64 -0.76 14.26
CA THR A 80 -11.34 -2.02 13.98
C THR A 80 -11.80 -2.70 15.27
N PRO A 81 -12.98 -3.36 15.29
CA PRO A 81 -13.42 -4.16 16.43
C PRO A 81 -12.67 -5.50 16.57
N ASP A 82 -11.94 -5.94 15.54
CA ASP A 82 -11.29 -7.26 15.51
C ASP A 82 -10.10 -7.39 16.45
N LEU A 83 -9.49 -6.26 16.82
CA LEU A 83 -8.28 -6.20 17.63
C LEU A 83 -8.44 -5.19 18.78
N PRO A 84 -7.88 -5.48 19.97
CA PRO A 84 -7.76 -4.48 21.02
C PRO A 84 -6.99 -3.26 20.51
N GLN A 85 -7.42 -2.05 20.90
CA GLN A 85 -6.78 -0.79 20.45
C GLN A 85 -5.25 -0.78 20.65
N LYS A 86 -4.76 -1.37 21.74
CA LYS A 86 -3.31 -1.50 22.02
C LYS A 86 -2.56 -2.32 20.95
N LYS A 87 -3.22 -3.33 20.36
CA LYS A 87 -2.65 -4.16 19.29
C LYS A 87 -2.62 -3.41 17.96
N VAL A 88 -3.68 -2.66 17.66
CA VAL A 88 -3.70 -1.74 16.51
C VAL A 88 -2.60 -0.70 16.65
N ASP A 89 -2.51 -0.02 17.80
CA ASP A 89 -1.46 0.97 18.09
C ASP A 89 -0.05 0.40 17.91
N TYR A 90 0.17 -0.83 18.39
CA TYR A 90 1.45 -1.50 18.25
C TYR A 90 1.77 -1.82 16.78
N ALA A 91 0.80 -2.37 16.03
CA ALA A 91 0.96 -2.70 14.62
C ALA A 91 1.28 -1.46 13.78
N ILE A 92 0.50 -0.39 13.94
CA ILE A 92 0.69 0.89 13.24
C ILE A 92 2.05 1.51 13.59
N ARG A 93 2.43 1.55 14.87
CA ARG A 93 3.74 2.06 15.29
C ARG A 93 4.88 1.26 14.65
N ARG A 94 4.79 -0.07 14.68
CA ARG A 94 5.80 -0.96 14.06
C ARG A 94 5.87 -0.77 12.55
N ALA A 95 4.76 -0.58 11.87
CA ALA A 95 4.72 -0.33 10.44
C ALA A 95 5.47 0.96 10.06
N PHE A 96 5.30 2.06 10.83
CA PHE A 96 6.12 3.26 10.64
C PHE A 96 7.61 3.04 10.92
N MET A 97 7.95 2.18 11.88
CA MET A 97 9.35 1.85 12.18
C MET A 97 10.08 1.21 10.98
N VAL A 98 9.38 0.37 10.19
CA VAL A 98 9.93 -0.22 8.96
C VAL A 98 10.55 0.84 8.05
N TRP A 99 9.89 2.00 7.94
CA TRP A 99 10.33 3.10 7.09
C TRP A 99 11.29 4.05 7.79
N SER A 100 11.09 4.36 9.08
CA SER A 100 12.03 5.23 9.82
C SER A 100 13.40 4.59 10.04
N ASP A 101 13.48 3.26 10.10
CA ASP A 101 14.75 2.55 10.30
C ASP A 101 15.68 2.65 9.08
N VAL A 102 15.14 3.05 7.92
CA VAL A 102 15.90 3.06 6.65
C VAL A 102 15.93 4.43 5.97
N THR A 103 15.25 5.43 6.53
CA THR A 103 15.15 6.80 6.01
C THR A 103 15.41 7.83 7.12
N PRO A 104 15.68 9.11 6.80
CA PRO A 104 15.72 10.19 7.78
C PRO A 104 14.35 10.57 8.39
N LEU A 105 13.26 9.90 8.00
CA LEU A 105 11.92 10.26 8.44
C LEU A 105 11.69 9.89 9.91
N ARG A 106 10.86 10.71 10.58
CA ARG A 106 10.41 10.51 11.94
C ARG A 106 8.91 10.61 11.98
N PHE A 107 8.27 9.68 12.68
CA PHE A 107 6.82 9.61 12.79
C PHE A 107 6.37 9.84 14.23
N GLN A 108 5.45 10.78 14.41
CA GLN A 108 4.87 11.09 15.71
C GLN A 108 3.36 10.91 15.67
N ARG A 109 2.84 10.11 16.60
CA ARG A 109 1.40 10.05 16.81
C ARG A 109 0.89 11.34 17.43
N VAL A 110 -0.20 11.88 16.88
CA VAL A 110 -0.99 12.96 17.47
C VAL A 110 -2.41 12.48 17.76
N PHE A 111 -3.05 13.09 18.75
CA PHE A 111 -4.39 12.67 19.23
C PHE A 111 -5.49 13.71 18.96
N LYS A 112 -5.10 14.94 18.63
CA LYS A 112 -6.00 16.07 18.35
C LYS A 112 -5.57 16.75 17.05
N GLY A 113 -6.53 17.41 16.41
CA GLY A 113 -6.30 18.08 15.13
C GLY A 113 -6.15 17.12 13.95
N HIS A 114 -5.63 17.67 12.86
CA HIS A 114 -5.30 16.98 11.62
C HIS A 114 -3.82 16.60 11.62
N ALA A 115 -3.50 15.39 11.15
CA ALA A 115 -2.13 14.90 11.00
C ALA A 115 -1.70 14.95 9.54
N ASP A 116 -0.45 14.59 9.24
CA ASP A 116 0.00 14.42 7.85
C ASP A 116 -0.54 13.12 7.23
N ILE A 117 -0.79 12.11 8.07
CA ILE A 117 -1.31 10.80 7.68
C ILE A 117 -2.47 10.45 8.62
N MET A 118 -3.68 10.52 8.10
CA MET A 118 -4.89 10.06 8.80
C MET A 118 -5.11 8.57 8.49
N ILE A 119 -5.28 7.77 9.54
CA ILE A 119 -5.45 6.32 9.44
C ILE A 119 -6.87 5.97 9.87
N ALA A 120 -7.66 5.42 8.96
CA ALA A 120 -9.03 5.05 9.23
C ALA A 120 -9.33 3.59 8.85
N PHE A 121 -10.23 2.98 9.60
CA PHE A 121 -10.88 1.71 9.27
C PHE A 121 -12.27 2.04 8.72
N ALA A 122 -12.56 1.63 7.50
CA ALA A 122 -13.80 2.01 6.83
C ALA A 122 -14.36 0.83 6.04
N ARG A 123 -15.63 0.91 5.63
CA ARG A 123 -16.29 -0.16 4.88
C ARG A 123 -16.92 0.43 3.63
N ARG A 124 -16.80 -0.29 2.51
CA ARG A 124 -17.47 0.04 1.25
C ARG A 124 -17.23 1.51 0.85
N GLU A 125 -18.26 2.26 0.45
CA GLU A 125 -18.15 3.69 0.20
C GLU A 125 -17.92 4.45 1.51
N HIS A 126 -16.84 5.24 1.55
CA HIS A 126 -16.39 5.91 2.76
C HIS A 126 -15.91 7.35 2.53
N GLY A 127 -16.35 7.99 1.45
CA GLY A 127 -16.29 9.44 1.26
C GLY A 127 -15.07 9.94 0.50
N ASP A 128 -14.25 9.03 -0.03
CA ASP A 128 -13.06 9.35 -0.84
C ASP A 128 -13.19 8.95 -2.32
N GLY A 129 -14.36 8.42 -2.72
CA GLY A 129 -14.64 7.97 -4.08
C GLY A 129 -13.94 6.66 -4.48
N ASN A 130 -13.30 5.97 -3.54
CA ASN A 130 -12.61 4.69 -3.74
C ASN A 130 -13.23 3.62 -2.83
N PRO A 131 -14.48 3.18 -3.09
CA PRO A 131 -15.14 2.23 -2.21
C PRO A 131 -14.37 0.91 -2.11
N PHE A 132 -14.34 0.34 -0.90
CA PHE A 132 -13.93 -1.05 -0.67
C PHE A 132 -14.99 -2.03 -1.20
N ASP A 133 -14.60 -3.28 -1.41
CA ASP A 133 -15.45 -4.31 -2.01
C ASP A 133 -16.00 -5.33 -1.00
N GLY A 134 -15.77 -5.08 0.29
CA GLY A 134 -16.09 -6.03 1.35
C GLY A 134 -15.05 -7.15 1.39
N ARG A 135 -15.36 -8.22 2.13
CA ARG A 135 -14.38 -9.25 2.46
C ARG A 135 -13.69 -9.89 1.23
N GLY A 136 -12.37 -9.88 1.23
CA GLY A 136 -11.47 -10.48 0.24
C GLY A 136 -10.63 -9.42 -0.48
N ASN A 137 -10.27 -9.72 -1.74
CA ASN A 137 -9.82 -8.76 -2.75
C ASN A 137 -9.12 -7.47 -2.27
N ILE A 138 -9.81 -6.38 -1.93
CA ILE A 138 -9.16 -5.11 -1.56
C ILE A 138 -9.06 -4.97 -0.04
N LEU A 139 -7.83 -5.08 0.46
CA LEU A 139 -7.58 -5.05 1.91
C LEU A 139 -7.49 -3.64 2.48
N ALA A 140 -6.91 -2.72 1.71
CA ALA A 140 -6.62 -1.35 2.12
C ALA A 140 -6.23 -0.52 0.89
N HIS A 141 -6.17 0.80 1.07
CA HIS A 141 -5.50 1.70 0.14
C HIS A 141 -4.90 2.90 0.88
N ALA A 142 -3.98 3.59 0.21
CA ALA A 142 -3.43 4.84 0.69
C ALA A 142 -3.18 5.82 -0.45
N TYR A 143 -3.07 7.09 -0.08
CA TYR A 143 -2.82 8.19 -0.99
C TYR A 143 -1.36 8.61 -0.94
N ALA A 144 -0.80 8.95 -2.11
CA ALA A 144 0.54 9.54 -2.19
C ALA A 144 0.64 10.85 -1.38
N PRO A 145 1.86 11.28 -0.98
CA PRO A 145 2.07 12.53 -0.25
C PRO A 145 1.43 13.74 -0.95
N GLY A 146 0.67 14.55 -0.21
CA GLY A 146 -0.03 15.70 -0.77
C GLY A 146 -0.87 16.46 0.25
N GLU A 147 -1.68 17.39 -0.24
CA GLU A 147 -2.69 18.09 0.56
C GLU A 147 -4.01 17.30 0.61
N GLY A 148 -4.90 17.65 1.53
CA GLY A 148 -6.20 16.99 1.67
C GLY A 148 -6.04 15.53 2.10
N LEU A 149 -6.52 14.60 1.27
CA LEU A 149 -6.36 13.15 1.48
C LEU A 149 -4.91 12.66 1.27
N GLY A 150 -4.02 13.51 0.77
CA GLY A 150 -2.64 13.12 0.50
C GLY A 150 -1.93 12.58 1.73
N GLY A 151 -1.48 11.32 1.66
CA GLY A 151 -0.87 10.60 2.78
C GLY A 151 -1.82 9.70 3.55
N ASP A 152 -3.13 9.92 3.49
CA ASP A 152 -4.10 9.16 4.27
C ASP A 152 -4.12 7.68 3.88
N THR A 153 -4.46 6.83 4.85
CA THR A 153 -4.50 5.38 4.70
C THR A 153 -5.81 4.84 5.24
N HIS A 154 -6.52 4.07 4.41
CA HIS A 154 -7.78 3.43 4.77
C HIS A 154 -7.62 1.91 4.74
N PHE A 155 -8.14 1.24 5.75
CA PHE A 155 -8.17 -0.22 5.88
C PHE A 155 -9.62 -0.70 5.75
N ASP A 156 -9.87 -1.72 4.93
CA ASP A 156 -11.22 -2.28 4.82
C ASP A 156 -11.61 -3.03 6.11
N ASP A 157 -12.60 -2.52 6.83
CA ASP A 157 -13.07 -3.07 8.10
C ASP A 157 -14.16 -4.15 7.90
N ASP A 158 -14.44 -4.54 6.65
CA ASP A 158 -15.10 -5.81 6.32
C ASP A 158 -14.09 -7.00 6.27
N GLU A 159 -12.78 -6.71 6.26
CA GLU A 159 -11.74 -7.73 6.48
C GLU A 159 -11.68 -8.19 7.93
N ARG A 160 -11.13 -9.40 8.14
CA ARG A 160 -10.81 -9.90 9.49
C ARG A 160 -9.37 -9.58 9.84
N TRP A 161 -9.14 -8.48 10.56
CA TRP A 161 -7.82 -8.04 10.97
C TRP A 161 -7.23 -8.90 12.08
N SER A 162 -5.93 -9.19 11.99
CA SER A 162 -5.22 -10.07 12.92
C SER A 162 -3.80 -9.59 13.20
N GLU A 163 -3.24 -9.99 14.35
CA GLU A 163 -1.82 -9.87 14.64
C GLU A 163 -0.99 -11.10 14.18
N SER A 164 -1.68 -12.14 13.71
CA SER A 164 -1.10 -13.43 13.28
C SER A 164 -1.49 -13.78 11.84
N ASN A 165 -1.36 -15.05 11.45
CA ASN A 165 -1.85 -15.58 10.17
C ASN A 165 -3.31 -16.05 10.22
N GLN A 166 -3.99 -15.95 11.37
CA GLN A 166 -5.42 -16.26 11.49
C GLN A 166 -6.26 -15.05 11.05
N GLY A 167 -6.09 -14.59 9.81
CA GLY A 167 -6.70 -13.36 9.27
C GLY A 167 -5.69 -12.52 8.51
N VAL A 168 -6.08 -11.30 8.15
CA VAL A 168 -5.21 -10.36 7.45
C VAL A 168 -4.31 -9.68 8.47
N ASN A 169 -2.99 -9.83 8.31
CA ASN A 169 -2.04 -9.27 9.26
C ASN A 169 -1.95 -7.74 9.14
N LEU A 170 -2.49 -7.02 10.13
CA LEU A 170 -2.57 -5.55 10.10
C LEU A 170 -1.20 -4.88 9.99
N PHE A 171 -0.15 -5.43 10.61
CA PHE A 171 1.19 -4.87 10.52
C PHE A 171 1.74 -4.92 9.09
N LEU A 172 1.55 -6.05 8.39
CA LEU A 172 2.06 -6.20 7.02
C LEU A 172 1.35 -5.23 6.06
N VAL A 173 0.02 -5.18 6.13
CA VAL A 173 -0.77 -4.27 5.27
C VAL A 173 -0.46 -2.81 5.62
N ALA A 174 -0.42 -2.45 6.90
CA ALA A 174 -0.07 -1.08 7.28
C ALA A 174 1.33 -0.68 6.84
N ALA A 175 2.31 -1.58 6.92
CA ALA A 175 3.66 -1.29 6.44
C ALA A 175 3.66 -1.05 4.92
N HIS A 176 2.90 -1.84 4.15
CA HIS A 176 2.71 -1.64 2.72
C HIS A 176 2.06 -0.28 2.41
N GLU A 177 0.90 -0.01 2.99
CA GLU A 177 0.15 1.23 2.72
C GLU A 177 0.94 2.48 3.10
N PHE A 178 1.73 2.43 4.19
CA PHE A 178 2.59 3.55 4.54
C PHE A 178 3.72 3.78 3.52
N GLY A 179 4.12 2.77 2.75
CA GLY A 179 4.97 2.99 1.59
C GLY A 179 4.32 3.92 0.57
N HIS A 180 3.03 3.74 0.29
CA HIS A 180 2.25 4.65 -0.57
C HIS A 180 2.09 6.04 0.04
N SER A 181 1.75 6.12 1.33
CA SER A 181 1.69 7.40 2.06
C SER A 181 3.02 8.16 2.08
N LEU A 182 4.13 7.48 1.77
CA LEU A 182 5.46 8.06 1.62
C LEU A 182 5.89 8.27 0.17
N GLY A 183 5.10 7.85 -0.81
CA GLY A 183 5.30 8.14 -2.23
C GLY A 183 5.81 6.97 -3.07
N LEU A 184 5.89 5.77 -2.50
CA LEU A 184 6.18 4.56 -3.28
C LEU A 184 4.94 4.11 -4.05
N ALA A 185 5.12 3.72 -5.30
CA ALA A 185 4.14 2.91 -6.02
C ALA A 185 4.44 1.42 -5.81
N HIS A 186 3.57 0.55 -6.33
CA HIS A 186 3.81 -0.88 -6.27
C HIS A 186 5.11 -1.31 -6.95
N SER A 187 5.75 -2.32 -6.35
CA SER A 187 6.86 -3.06 -6.94
C SER A 187 6.31 -4.26 -7.70
N ASN A 188 7.00 -4.64 -8.77
CA ASN A 188 6.78 -5.91 -9.45
C ASN A 188 7.67 -7.04 -8.89
N VAL A 189 8.43 -6.81 -7.82
CA VAL A 189 9.24 -7.85 -7.16
C VAL A 189 8.39 -8.57 -6.12
N ARG A 190 8.15 -9.87 -6.30
CA ARG A 190 7.18 -10.65 -5.49
C ARG A 190 7.49 -10.65 -3.99
N GLU A 191 8.76 -10.62 -3.61
CA GLU A 191 9.21 -10.64 -2.22
C GLU A 191 9.29 -9.25 -1.59
N ALA A 192 9.02 -8.18 -2.37
CA ALA A 192 9.01 -6.82 -1.86
C ALA A 192 7.75 -6.57 -1.03
N LEU A 193 7.89 -5.75 0.02
CA LEU A 193 6.75 -5.30 0.80
C LEU A 193 5.75 -4.57 -0.08
N MET A 194 6.21 -3.74 -1.03
CA MET A 194 5.37 -2.99 -1.96
C MET A 194 4.82 -3.84 -3.13
N TYR A 195 4.95 -5.17 -3.11
CA TYR A 195 4.22 -6.02 -4.06
C TYR A 195 2.72 -5.96 -3.73
N PRO A 196 1.82 -5.75 -4.72
CA PRO A 196 0.42 -5.44 -4.44
C PRO A 196 -0.35 -6.60 -3.83
N ILE A 197 -0.01 -7.84 -4.16
CA ILE A 197 -0.75 -9.01 -3.68
C ILE A 197 -0.28 -9.36 -2.28
N TYR A 198 -1.25 -9.49 -1.38
CA TYR A 198 -1.00 -9.85 0.01
C TYR A 198 -0.43 -11.26 0.12
N SER A 199 0.67 -11.36 0.86
CA SER A 199 1.21 -12.63 1.32
C SER A 199 1.61 -12.51 2.78
N TYR A 200 1.31 -13.54 3.56
CA TYR A 200 1.71 -13.56 4.96
C TYR A 200 3.21 -13.83 5.08
N VAL A 201 3.92 -12.94 5.77
CA VAL A 201 5.29 -13.13 6.23
C VAL A 201 5.32 -12.98 7.73
N ASN A 202 6.05 -13.85 8.44
CA ASN A 202 6.11 -13.80 9.90
C ASN A 202 6.66 -12.44 10.39
N PRO A 203 5.87 -11.61 11.12
CA PRO A 203 6.31 -10.31 11.59
C PRO A 203 7.50 -10.34 12.57
N ALA A 204 7.86 -11.50 13.13
CA ALA A 204 9.02 -11.67 13.99
C ALA A 204 10.34 -11.75 13.19
N THR A 205 10.29 -12.22 11.95
CA THR A 205 11.46 -12.38 11.07
C THR A 205 11.40 -11.46 9.86
N PHE A 206 10.38 -10.60 9.78
CA PHE A 206 10.18 -9.65 8.70
C PHE A 206 11.41 -8.76 8.50
N ARG A 207 11.81 -8.60 7.24
CA ARG A 207 12.86 -7.68 6.81
C ARG A 207 12.38 -6.97 5.56
N LEU A 208 12.54 -5.65 5.54
CA LEU A 208 12.28 -4.85 4.36
C LEU A 208 13.20 -5.29 3.22
N SER A 209 12.65 -5.51 2.03
CA SER A 209 13.44 -5.94 0.88
C SER A 209 14.40 -4.83 0.42
N GLU A 210 15.47 -5.21 -0.27
CA GLU A 210 16.36 -4.22 -0.88
C GLU A 210 15.69 -3.41 -2.00
N ASP A 211 14.61 -3.93 -2.58
CA ASP A 211 13.83 -3.21 -3.57
C ASP A 211 13.10 -2.02 -2.96
N ASP A 212 12.36 -2.28 -1.88
CA ASP A 212 11.65 -1.25 -1.11
C ASP A 212 12.63 -0.24 -0.50
N ARG A 213 13.75 -0.74 0.07
CA ARG A 213 14.80 0.10 0.68
C ARG A 213 15.37 1.08 -0.34
N ARG A 214 15.73 0.62 -1.54
CA ARG A 214 16.26 1.52 -2.59
C ARG A 214 15.20 2.49 -3.08
N GLY A 215 13.95 2.04 -3.24
CA GLY A 215 12.82 2.89 -3.64
C GLY A 215 12.65 4.07 -2.69
N ILE A 216 12.54 3.79 -1.39
CA ILE A 216 12.30 4.83 -0.39
C ILE A 216 13.51 5.75 -0.19
N GLN A 217 14.73 5.20 -0.29
CA GLN A 217 15.95 5.99 -0.17
C GLN A 217 16.20 6.88 -1.40
N LYS A 218 15.63 6.56 -2.57
CA LYS A 218 15.63 7.47 -3.71
C LYS A 218 14.78 8.72 -3.45
N LEU A 219 13.73 8.62 -2.63
CA LEU A 219 12.87 9.75 -2.25
C LEU A 219 13.44 10.56 -1.08
N TYR A 220 13.95 9.90 -0.05
CA TYR A 220 14.29 10.53 1.24
C TYR A 220 15.77 10.47 1.62
N GLY A 221 16.60 9.77 0.84
CA GLY A 221 17.99 9.49 1.20
C GLY A 221 18.12 8.36 2.23
N LYS A 222 19.38 8.01 2.55
CA LYS A 222 19.71 7.00 3.55
C LYS A 222 19.58 7.59 4.96
N PHE A 223 19.19 6.76 5.92
CA PHE A 223 19.41 7.10 7.32
C PHE A 223 20.92 7.26 7.58
N ILE A 224 21.32 8.44 8.04
CA ILE A 224 22.70 8.73 8.47
C ILE A 224 22.59 9.10 9.95
N MET A 225 23.17 8.28 10.84
CA MET A 225 23.44 8.72 12.20
C MET A 225 24.48 9.84 12.11
N ARG A 226 24.03 11.09 12.33
CA ARG A 226 24.97 12.19 12.54
C ARG A 226 25.44 12.07 13.99
N PHE A 227 26.72 11.72 14.15
CA PHE A 227 27.44 11.82 15.42
C PHE A 227 27.68 13.29 15.78
#